data_AF-A0A841EVG0-F1
#
_entry.id   AF-A0A841EVG0-F1
#
_cell.length_a   1.000
_cell.length_b   1.000
_cell.length_c   1.000
_cell.angle_alpha   90.00
_cell.angle_beta   90.00
_cell.angle_gamma   90.00
#
_symmetry.space_group_name_H-M   'P 1'
#
loop_
_entity.id
_entity.type
_entity.pdbx_description
1 polymer ?
#
loop_
_entity_poly.entity_id
_entity_poly.type
_entity_poly.pdbx_seq_one_letter_code
_entity_poly.pdbx_strand_id
1 'polypeptide(L)'
;MNQMLNRMMLYTAVLCLVLVISACGAKNNQESVQEHAYPQSKQPIEEAGQTTVPNAEAKNKTNGNSAGAQESKMWTQSEAEAASDEIQIVIDQSDKPKKDNSFDFAIKQVPKGYSLTEMRWTSNTITIVNSLEEAIEHGKNGEDGFYFSGNGQYSGFIYSDEMKGERGKAIFVFTNEKGNVLMSEKEIRLK
;
A
#
# COMPACT_ATOMS: atom_id res chain seq x y z
N MET A 1 -19.67 61.05 -40.94
CA MET A 1 -20.38 59.79 -40.59
C MET A 1 -19.53 58.53 -40.80
N ASN A 2 -18.60 58.50 -41.77
CA ASN A 2 -17.81 57.29 -42.08
C ASN A 2 -16.65 56.96 -41.10
N GLN A 3 -16.15 57.92 -40.31
CA GLN A 3 -15.09 57.62 -39.32
C GLN A 3 -15.60 57.01 -38.01
N MET A 4 -16.84 57.29 -37.61
CA MET A 4 -17.45 56.66 -36.43
C MET A 4 -17.83 55.21 -36.71
N LEU A 5 -18.23 54.89 -37.95
CA LEU A 5 -18.58 53.53 -38.37
C LEU A 5 -17.35 52.60 -38.42
N ASN A 6 -16.20 53.08 -38.92
CA ASN A 6 -14.96 52.28 -38.94
C ASN A 6 -14.35 52.06 -37.55
N ARG A 7 -14.47 53.03 -36.64
CA ARG A 7 -14.05 52.86 -35.24
C ARG A 7 -14.96 51.88 -34.51
N MET A 8 -16.26 51.97 -34.72
CA MET A 8 -17.25 51.07 -34.12
C MET A 8 -17.14 49.62 -34.65
N MET A 9 -16.77 49.44 -35.92
CA MET A 9 -16.40 48.12 -36.48
C MET A 9 -15.08 47.58 -35.92
N LEU A 10 -14.07 48.44 -35.67
CA LEU A 10 -12.81 48.01 -35.04
C LEU A 10 -13.05 47.52 -33.60
N TYR A 11 -13.90 48.20 -32.84
CA TYR A 11 -14.22 47.80 -31.46
C TYR A 11 -15.06 46.51 -31.39
N THR A 12 -15.94 46.25 -32.37
CA THR A 12 -16.71 45.00 -32.42
C THR A 12 -15.87 43.80 -32.85
N ALA A 13 -14.84 43.98 -33.69
CA ALA A 13 -13.90 42.91 -34.04
C ALA A 13 -12.96 42.54 -32.88
N VAL A 14 -12.53 43.51 -32.06
CA VAL A 14 -11.69 43.26 -30.87
C VAL A 14 -12.50 42.61 -29.74
N LEU A 15 -13.79 42.93 -29.59
CA LEU A 15 -14.64 42.32 -28.57
C LEU A 15 -14.93 40.82 -28.86
N CYS A 16 -15.02 40.43 -30.13
CA CYS A 16 -15.26 39.02 -30.50
C CYS A 16 -14.04 38.10 -30.30
N LEU A 17 -12.82 38.65 -30.22
CA LEU A 17 -11.60 37.86 -30.05
C LEU A 17 -11.29 37.51 -28.58
N VAL A 18 -11.96 38.15 -27.62
CA VAL A 18 -11.81 37.87 -26.17
C VAL A 18 -12.78 36.79 -25.68
N LEU A 19 -13.81 36.43 -26.46
CA LEU A 19 -14.89 35.54 -26.02
C LEU A 19 -14.69 34.04 -26.37
N VAL A 20 -13.52 33.64 -26.86
CA VAL A 20 -13.24 32.23 -27.26
C VAL A 20 -12.35 31.47 -26.26
N ILE A 21 -12.22 31.93 -25.01
CA ILE A 21 -11.57 31.18 -23.91
C ILE A 21 -12.56 30.88 -22.77
N SER A 22 -13.79 30.48 -23.13
CA SER A 22 -14.78 29.95 -22.16
C SER A 22 -15.33 28.58 -22.58
N ALA A 23 -14.52 27.79 -23.27
CA ALA A 23 -14.66 26.34 -23.34
C ALA A 23 -13.30 25.73 -23.04
N CYS A 24 -13.24 24.89 -21.99
CA CYS A 24 -12.04 24.39 -21.29
C CYS A 24 -11.41 25.38 -20.29
N GLY A 25 -12.23 25.87 -19.36
CA GLY A 25 -11.72 26.26 -18.04
C GLY A 25 -11.32 24.99 -17.28
N ALA A 26 -10.03 24.73 -17.21
CA ALA A 26 -9.44 23.76 -16.30
C ALA A 26 -9.83 24.12 -14.86
N LYS A 27 -10.39 23.16 -14.12
CA LYS A 27 -10.55 23.26 -12.67
C LYS A 27 -9.16 23.26 -12.04
N ASN A 28 -8.64 24.44 -11.76
CA ASN A 28 -7.57 24.68 -10.80
C ASN A 28 -8.16 24.56 -9.39
N ASN A 29 -8.34 23.32 -8.95
CA ASN A 29 -8.47 22.99 -7.54
C ASN A 29 -7.06 22.93 -6.95
N GLN A 30 -6.54 24.06 -6.46
CA GLN A 30 -5.72 24.01 -5.24
C GLN A 30 -6.69 23.89 -4.07
N GLU A 31 -7.28 22.71 -3.98
CA GLU A 31 -8.06 22.24 -2.85
C GLU A 31 -7.73 20.76 -2.77
N SER A 32 -7.14 20.36 -1.65
CA SER A 32 -6.84 18.99 -1.26
C SER A 32 -8.01 18.09 -1.64
N VAL A 33 -7.84 17.25 -2.67
CA VAL A 33 -8.82 16.22 -3.02
C VAL A 33 -8.65 15.08 -2.02
N GLN A 34 -9.21 15.29 -0.84
CA GLN A 34 -9.65 14.24 0.05
C GLN A 34 -11.04 13.80 -0.45
N GLU A 35 -11.11 12.97 -1.49
CA GLU A 35 -12.30 12.14 -1.74
C GLU A 35 -12.02 10.96 -2.69
N HIS A 36 -11.56 9.84 -2.14
CA HIS A 36 -11.94 8.54 -2.67
C HIS A 36 -12.68 7.78 -1.58
N ALA A 37 -14.01 7.91 -1.66
CA ALA A 37 -14.97 7.08 -0.97
C ALA A 37 -14.56 5.60 -1.08
N TYR A 38 -14.44 4.96 0.08
CA TYR A 38 -14.27 3.53 0.20
C TYR A 38 -15.42 2.81 -0.50
N PRO A 39 -15.16 1.94 -1.49
CA PRO A 39 -16.16 0.97 -1.89
C PRO A 39 -16.35 0.00 -0.72
N GLN A 40 -17.50 0.10 -0.05
CA GLN A 40 -18.01 -0.89 0.89
C GLN A 40 -18.09 -2.26 0.18
N SER A 41 -17.07 -3.10 0.41
CA SER A 41 -17.08 -4.51 0.03
C SER A 41 -18.04 -5.26 0.97
N LYS A 42 -19.31 -5.39 0.58
CA LYS A 42 -20.28 -6.27 1.24
C LYS A 42 -20.07 -7.73 0.85
N GLN A 43 -18.93 -8.32 1.20
CA GLN A 43 -18.81 -9.76 1.32
C GLN A 43 -18.05 -10.11 2.60
N PRO A 44 -18.66 -10.85 3.54
CA PRO A 44 -17.99 -11.29 4.75
C PRO A 44 -16.75 -12.13 4.41
N ILE A 45 -15.61 -11.84 5.03
CA ILE A 45 -14.54 -12.83 5.17
C ILE A 45 -15.08 -13.90 6.12
N GLU A 46 -15.45 -15.05 5.58
CA GLU A 46 -15.93 -16.20 6.35
C GLU A 46 -14.80 -16.72 7.27
N GLU A 47 -15.18 -16.98 8.52
CA GLU A 47 -14.36 -17.67 9.51
C GLU A 47 -14.19 -19.14 9.11
N ALA A 48 -13.04 -19.49 8.55
CA ALA A 48 -12.64 -20.88 8.34
C ALA A 48 -11.25 -21.13 8.95
N GLY A 49 -11.21 -22.11 9.84
CA GLY A 49 -10.05 -22.47 10.64
C GLY A 49 -8.85 -22.99 9.84
N GLN A 50 -7.75 -23.14 10.58
CA GLN A 50 -6.51 -23.79 10.19
C GLN A 50 -6.74 -24.98 9.25
N THR A 51 -6.36 -24.85 7.99
CA THR A 51 -5.82 -25.98 7.23
C THR A 51 -4.79 -25.49 6.22
N THR A 52 -3.66 -26.18 6.28
CA THR A 52 -2.47 -26.11 5.45
C THR A 52 -2.78 -26.21 3.96
N VAL A 53 -2.10 -25.39 3.16
CA VAL A 53 -1.93 -25.57 1.71
C VAL A 53 -1.27 -26.94 1.45
N PRO A 54 -1.77 -27.77 0.52
CA PRO A 54 -0.95 -28.78 -0.12
C PRO A 54 -0.71 -28.41 -1.58
N ASN A 55 0.53 -28.06 -1.91
CA ASN A 55 1.05 -28.14 -3.26
C ASN A 55 1.74 -29.50 -3.45
N ALA A 56 1.56 -30.06 -4.64
CA ALA A 56 2.22 -31.22 -5.24
C ALA A 56 1.77 -32.64 -4.83
N GLU A 57 1.01 -33.24 -5.75
CA GLU A 57 1.02 -34.67 -6.01
C GLU A 57 2.44 -35.13 -6.42
N ALA A 58 3.10 -35.89 -5.56
CA ALA A 58 4.12 -36.86 -5.98
C ALA A 58 4.04 -38.07 -5.04
N LYS A 59 3.52 -39.17 -5.59
CA LYS A 59 3.45 -40.48 -4.94
C LYS A 59 4.86 -40.96 -4.57
N ASN A 60 5.10 -41.29 -3.30
CA ASN A 60 5.82 -42.52 -2.97
C ASN A 60 5.43 -43.04 -1.58
N LYS A 61 5.20 -44.35 -1.49
CA LYS A 61 4.84 -45.09 -0.27
C LYS A 61 6.10 -45.38 0.55
N THR A 62 6.02 -45.31 1.89
CA THR A 62 6.39 -46.40 2.85
C THR A 62 6.22 -45.92 4.31
N ASN A 63 5.70 -46.84 5.15
CA ASN A 63 5.29 -46.75 6.56
C ASN A 63 6.39 -46.46 7.60
N GLY A 64 6.00 -45.88 8.76
CA GLY A 64 6.28 -46.48 10.08
C GLY A 64 6.93 -45.64 11.21
N ASN A 65 6.10 -45.06 12.08
CA ASN A 65 6.20 -44.85 13.55
C ASN A 65 7.37 -44.13 14.29
N SER A 66 6.97 -43.01 14.93
CA SER A 66 6.97 -42.71 16.40
C SER A 66 8.21 -42.16 17.15
N ALA A 67 8.01 -40.92 17.65
CA ALA A 67 8.35 -40.33 18.96
C ALA A 67 9.81 -40.19 19.46
N GLY A 68 10.16 -38.97 19.91
CA GLY A 68 11.18 -38.74 20.95
C GLY A 68 12.05 -37.49 20.77
N ALA A 69 12.06 -36.63 21.79
CA ALA A 69 12.68 -35.30 21.89
C ALA A 69 14.23 -35.21 21.79
N GLN A 70 14.70 -33.98 21.49
CA GLN A 70 15.95 -33.26 21.88
C GLN A 70 17.20 -34.09 22.24
N GLU A 71 18.43 -33.80 21.80
CA GLU A 71 19.11 -32.50 21.72
C GLU A 71 20.50 -32.67 21.04
N SER A 72 21.08 -31.53 20.63
CA SER A 72 22.52 -31.24 20.47
C SER A 72 23.21 -31.32 19.08
N LYS A 73 23.61 -30.11 18.64
CA LYS A 73 24.96 -29.71 18.19
C LYS A 73 25.42 -30.14 16.78
N MET A 74 25.53 -29.18 15.87
CA MET A 74 26.82 -28.74 15.31
C MET A 74 26.61 -27.52 14.40
N TRP A 75 27.42 -26.50 14.62
CA TRP A 75 27.61 -25.35 13.75
C TRP A 75 28.24 -25.80 12.43
N THR A 76 27.64 -25.43 11.30
CA THR A 76 28.37 -25.30 10.04
C THR A 76 27.98 -23.98 9.39
N GLN A 77 28.86 -23.02 9.59
CA GLN A 77 28.97 -21.81 8.80
C GLN A 77 29.63 -22.19 7.49
N SER A 78 28.89 -22.07 6.38
CA SER A 78 29.42 -21.95 5.02
C SER A 78 28.33 -21.37 4.12
N GLU A 79 28.35 -20.05 4.00
CA GLU A 79 28.47 -19.34 2.73
C GLU A 79 27.82 -19.98 1.48
N ALA A 80 26.59 -19.56 1.21
CA ALA A 80 26.10 -19.12 -0.09
C ALA A 80 24.69 -18.58 0.16
N GLU A 81 24.52 -17.25 0.17
CA GLU A 81 23.19 -16.64 0.14
C GLU A 81 22.52 -17.03 -1.18
N ALA A 82 21.82 -18.16 -1.17
CA ALA A 82 20.75 -18.40 -2.10
C ALA A 82 19.73 -17.31 -1.82
N ALA A 83 19.73 -16.26 -2.64
CA ALA A 83 18.68 -15.26 -2.64
C ALA A 83 17.35 -16.02 -2.78
N SER A 84 16.60 -16.14 -1.68
CA SER A 84 15.31 -16.81 -1.75
C SER A 84 14.35 -15.86 -2.47
N ASP A 85 13.56 -16.42 -3.38
CA ASP A 85 12.53 -15.69 -4.14
C ASP A 85 11.34 -15.26 -3.27
N GLU A 86 11.45 -15.38 -1.94
CA GLU A 86 10.38 -15.11 -1.00
C GLU A 86 10.48 -13.69 -0.42
N ILE A 87 9.34 -13.00 -0.39
CA ILE A 87 9.19 -11.70 0.27
C ILE A 87 8.97 -11.94 1.76
N GLN A 88 9.82 -11.36 2.62
CA GLN A 88 9.67 -11.43 4.07
C GLN A 88 9.30 -10.08 4.65
N ILE A 89 8.13 -10.01 5.30
CA ILE A 89 7.62 -8.83 5.99
C ILE A 89 7.21 -9.21 7.40
N VAL A 90 7.60 -8.38 8.36
CA VAL A 90 7.22 -8.49 9.77
C VAL A 90 6.32 -7.32 10.13
N ILE A 91 5.22 -7.60 10.82
CA ILE A 91 4.36 -6.59 11.43
C ILE A 91 4.60 -6.61 12.94
N ASP A 92 4.80 -5.44 13.54
CA ASP A 92 4.92 -5.24 14.97
C ASP A 92 3.76 -4.39 15.49
N GLN A 93 2.98 -4.99 16.39
CA GLN A 93 1.87 -4.33 17.09
C GLN A 93 2.15 -4.23 18.60
N SER A 94 3.40 -4.24 19.02
CA SER A 94 3.76 -4.08 20.44
C SER A 94 3.28 -2.74 20.97
N ASP A 95 2.91 -2.71 22.26
CA ASP A 95 2.39 -1.49 22.88
C ASP A 95 3.45 -0.39 22.86
N LYS A 96 3.10 0.78 22.32
CA LYS A 96 4.01 1.92 22.19
C LYS A 96 3.78 2.92 23.33
N PRO A 97 4.83 3.66 23.77
CA PRO A 97 4.67 4.73 24.76
C PRO A 97 3.81 5.90 24.26
N LYS A 98 3.75 6.11 22.94
CA LYS A 98 2.93 7.14 22.30
C LYS A 98 1.50 6.63 22.11
N LYS A 99 0.54 7.56 22.14
CA LYS A 99 -0.90 7.26 22.13
C LYS A 99 -1.50 7.09 20.74
N ASP A 100 -0.70 7.20 19.69
CA ASP A 100 -1.19 7.14 18.32
C ASP A 100 -1.44 5.69 17.91
N ASN A 101 -2.60 5.42 17.31
CA ASN A 101 -2.93 4.07 16.89
C ASN A 101 -2.12 3.72 15.65
N SER A 102 -1.20 2.78 15.80
CA SER A 102 -0.33 2.38 14.72
C SER A 102 0.24 0.99 14.91
N PHE A 103 0.61 0.36 13.81
CA PHE A 103 1.55 -0.75 13.80
C PHE A 103 2.78 -0.38 13.00
N ASP A 104 3.92 -0.98 13.34
CA ASP A 104 5.13 -0.87 12.54
C ASP A 104 5.27 -2.08 11.62
N PHE A 105 5.99 -1.91 10.52
CA PHE A 105 6.37 -3.04 9.68
C PHE A 105 7.83 -2.93 9.26
N ALA A 106 8.42 -4.07 8.94
CA ALA A 106 9.76 -4.13 8.36
C ALA A 106 9.79 -5.12 7.20
N ILE A 107 10.29 -4.66 6.06
CA ILE A 107 10.57 -5.51 4.91
C ILE A 107 11.98 -6.07 5.11
N LYS A 108 12.06 -7.37 5.39
CA LYS A 108 13.32 -8.07 5.70
C LYS A 108 13.99 -8.61 4.44
N GLN A 109 13.19 -9.00 3.46
CA GLN A 109 13.69 -9.57 2.22
C GLN A 109 12.73 -9.26 1.06
N VAL A 110 13.32 -8.95 -0.10
CA VAL A 110 12.63 -8.75 -1.37
C VAL A 110 13.46 -9.45 -2.45
N PRO A 111 12.82 -10.16 -3.40
CA PRO A 111 13.52 -10.75 -4.54
C PRO A 111 14.28 -9.70 -5.36
N LYS A 112 15.42 -10.11 -5.92
CA LYS A 112 16.27 -9.20 -6.70
C LYS A 112 15.50 -8.61 -7.89
N GLY A 113 15.63 -7.29 -8.09
CA GLY A 113 15.01 -6.57 -9.20
C GLY A 113 13.55 -6.17 -8.95
N TYR A 114 12.99 -6.48 -7.79
CA TYR A 114 11.69 -6.00 -7.35
C TYR A 114 11.86 -4.86 -6.34
N SER A 115 11.00 -3.86 -6.44
CA SER A 115 10.92 -2.74 -5.50
C SER A 115 9.49 -2.54 -5.03
N LEU A 116 9.31 -2.12 -3.78
CA LEU A 116 8.00 -1.75 -3.26
C LEU A 116 7.46 -0.57 -4.06
N THR A 117 6.24 -0.68 -4.57
CA THR A 117 5.57 0.38 -5.32
C THR A 117 4.32 0.88 -4.62
N GLU A 118 3.67 0.04 -3.82
CA GLU A 118 2.39 0.36 -3.20
C GLU A 118 2.14 -0.48 -1.94
N MET A 119 1.39 0.08 -1.01
CA MET A 119 0.88 -0.58 0.19
C MET A 119 -0.63 -0.40 0.28
N ARG A 120 -1.31 -1.42 0.82
CA ARG A 120 -2.76 -1.38 1.04
C ARG A 120 -3.13 -1.92 2.41
N TRP A 121 -4.13 -1.30 3.01
CA TRP A 121 -4.90 -1.88 4.09
C TRP A 121 -6.28 -2.19 3.54
N THR A 122 -6.73 -3.43 3.66
CA THR A 122 -8.07 -3.84 3.24
C THR A 122 -8.77 -4.57 4.37
N SER A 123 -9.89 -4.03 4.85
CA SER A 123 -10.83 -4.69 5.75
C SER A 123 -12.20 -4.84 5.06
N ASN A 124 -13.21 -5.30 5.79
CA ASN A 124 -14.58 -5.40 5.27
C ASN A 124 -15.23 -4.00 5.04
N THR A 125 -14.75 -2.99 5.76
CA THR A 125 -15.34 -1.64 5.79
C THR A 125 -14.55 -0.66 4.95
N ILE A 126 -13.24 -0.83 4.87
CA ILE A 126 -12.31 0.19 4.42
C ILE A 126 -11.20 -0.38 3.54
N THR A 127 -10.72 0.42 2.58
CA THR A 127 -9.54 0.11 1.77
C THR A 127 -8.68 1.35 1.59
N ILE A 128 -7.54 1.39 2.25
CA ILE A 128 -6.57 2.48 2.16
C ILE A 128 -5.45 2.01 1.25
N VAL A 129 -5.04 2.87 0.32
CA VAL A 129 -3.96 2.61 -0.64
C VAL A 129 -3.01 3.79 -0.60
N ASN A 130 -1.72 3.49 -0.46
CA ASN A 130 -0.65 4.50 -0.55
C ASN A 130 0.44 3.99 -1.50
N SER A 131 0.86 4.84 -2.41
CA SER A 131 2.13 4.70 -3.12
C SER A 131 3.31 4.84 -2.16
N LEU A 132 4.50 4.45 -2.62
CA LEU A 132 5.73 4.68 -1.86
C LEU A 132 5.97 6.19 -1.60
N GLU A 133 5.66 7.05 -2.57
CA GLU A 133 5.87 8.50 -2.47
C GLU A 133 4.94 9.13 -1.42
N GLU A 134 3.65 8.80 -1.45
CA GLU A 134 2.69 9.25 -0.44
C GLU A 134 3.12 8.80 0.96
N ALA A 135 3.53 7.55 1.12
CA ALA A 135 4.00 7.06 2.41
C ALA A 135 5.25 7.79 2.92
N ILE A 136 6.18 8.18 2.04
CA ILE A 136 7.32 9.01 2.42
C ILE A 136 6.87 10.40 2.87
N GLU A 137 5.86 10.98 2.23
CA GLU A 137 5.30 12.28 2.61
C GLU A 137 4.56 12.21 3.95
N HIS A 138 3.74 11.17 4.15
CA HIS A 138 3.07 10.91 5.43
C HIS A 138 4.08 10.74 6.56
N GLY A 139 5.24 10.13 6.29
CA GLY A 139 6.30 9.99 7.29
C GLY A 139 6.95 11.31 7.72
N LYS A 140 6.81 12.39 6.93
CA LYS A 140 7.25 13.75 7.31
C LYS A 140 6.18 14.49 8.10
N ASN A 141 4.92 14.28 7.74
CA ASN A 141 3.79 15.11 8.19
C ASN A 141 2.93 14.44 9.28
N GLY A 142 3.07 13.13 9.48
CA GLY A 142 2.30 12.35 10.45
C GLY A 142 0.87 12.06 10.02
N GLU A 143 0.63 11.89 8.72
CA GLU A 143 -0.71 11.63 8.16
C GLU A 143 -1.12 10.15 8.29
N ASP A 144 -2.43 9.90 8.31
CA ASP A 144 -3.01 8.56 8.36
C ASP A 144 -2.62 7.70 7.16
N GLY A 145 -2.60 6.38 7.34
CA GLY A 145 -2.21 5.43 6.31
C GLY A 145 -0.76 4.95 6.48
N PHE A 146 -0.20 4.38 5.41
CA PHE A 146 1.17 3.88 5.43
C PHE A 146 2.16 5.03 5.44
N TYR A 147 3.26 4.88 6.17
CA TYR A 147 4.31 5.88 6.24
C TYR A 147 5.72 5.28 6.21
N PHE A 148 6.67 6.08 5.72
CA PHE A 148 8.13 5.87 5.82
C PHE A 148 8.80 7.15 6.33
N SER A 149 9.46 7.12 7.48
CA SER A 149 10.18 8.26 8.06
C SER A 149 11.67 7.96 8.28
N GLY A 150 12.47 9.01 8.48
CA GLY A 150 13.89 8.89 8.80
C GLY A 150 14.69 8.10 7.76
N ASN A 151 14.47 8.38 6.46
CA ASN A 151 15.04 7.63 5.32
C ASN A 151 14.58 6.16 5.24
N GLY A 152 13.39 5.85 5.75
CA GLY A 152 12.87 4.48 5.82
C GLY A 152 13.34 3.69 7.05
N GLN A 153 13.97 4.36 8.03
CA GLN A 153 14.33 3.75 9.31
C GLN A 153 13.09 3.34 10.11
N TYR A 154 12.00 4.10 10.03
CA TYR A 154 10.73 3.75 10.65
C TYR A 154 9.66 3.70 9.59
N SER A 155 8.91 2.61 9.58
CA SER A 155 7.80 2.38 8.67
C SER A 155 6.66 1.75 9.40
N GLY A 156 5.45 2.18 9.06
CA GLY A 156 4.26 1.72 9.75
C GLY A 156 2.98 2.15 9.05
N PHE A 157 1.89 1.96 9.77
CA PHE A 157 0.56 2.35 9.36
C PHE A 157 -0.13 3.04 10.53
N ILE A 158 -0.55 4.29 10.33
CA ILE A 158 -1.32 5.08 11.29
C ILE A 158 -2.79 4.94 10.94
N TYR A 159 -3.64 4.74 11.94
CA TYR A 159 -5.08 4.57 11.72
C TYR A 159 -5.91 5.32 12.76
N SER A 160 -7.13 5.67 12.35
CA SER A 160 -8.06 6.38 13.21
C SER A 160 -8.65 5.46 14.30
N ASP A 161 -9.26 6.04 15.33
CA ASP A 161 -9.89 5.29 16.41
C ASP A 161 -11.04 4.39 15.92
N GLU A 162 -11.73 4.79 14.85
CA GLU A 162 -12.84 4.03 14.26
C GLU A 162 -12.40 2.69 13.67
N MET A 163 -11.13 2.57 13.28
CA MET A 163 -10.56 1.34 12.70
C MET A 163 -10.08 0.34 13.77
N LYS A 164 -10.07 0.72 15.06
CA LYS A 164 -9.63 -0.17 16.14
C LYS A 164 -10.43 -1.46 16.18
N GLY A 165 -9.73 -2.57 16.33
CA GLY A 165 -10.33 -3.89 16.36
C GLY A 165 -10.76 -4.43 15.00
N GLU A 166 -10.63 -3.66 13.90
CA GLU A 166 -10.87 -4.17 12.56
C GLU A 166 -9.88 -5.29 12.21
N ARG A 167 -10.40 -6.35 11.60
CA ARG A 167 -9.60 -7.41 11.00
C ARG A 167 -9.46 -7.11 9.51
N GLY A 168 -8.22 -7.17 9.02
CA GLY A 168 -7.92 -6.85 7.63
C GLY A 168 -6.56 -7.35 7.22
N LYS A 169 -6.17 -7.00 6.01
CA LYS A 169 -4.90 -7.39 5.39
C LYS A 169 -4.06 -6.15 5.12
N ALA A 170 -2.83 -6.15 5.61
CA ALA A 170 -1.77 -5.28 5.12
C ALA A 170 -1.13 -5.96 3.91
N ILE A 171 -1.19 -5.31 2.75
CA ILE A 171 -0.75 -5.84 1.46
C ILE A 171 0.39 -4.96 0.95
N PHE A 172 1.47 -5.58 0.52
CA PHE A 172 2.65 -4.90 0.01
C PHE A 172 2.90 -5.36 -1.42
N VAL A 173 2.90 -4.41 -2.35
CA VAL A 173 3.00 -4.68 -3.79
C VAL A 173 4.40 -4.30 -4.26
N PHE A 174 5.08 -5.26 -4.85
CA PHE A 174 6.41 -5.10 -5.41
C PHE A 174 6.37 -5.29 -6.91
N THR A 175 6.98 -4.36 -7.63
CA THR A 175 7.01 -4.38 -9.10
C THR A 175 8.45 -4.37 -9.57
N ASN A 176 8.75 -5.11 -10.64
CA ASN A 176 10.06 -5.05 -11.31
C ASN A 176 10.02 -4.17 -12.57
N GLU A 177 11.17 -3.92 -13.18
CA GLU A 177 11.30 -3.08 -14.39
C GLU A 177 10.50 -3.59 -15.61
N LYS A 178 10.14 -4.88 -15.62
CA LYS A 178 9.32 -5.49 -16.68
C LYS A 178 7.81 -5.35 -16.42
N GLY A 179 7.41 -4.77 -15.28
CA GLY A 179 6.03 -4.64 -14.85
C GLY A 179 5.45 -5.90 -14.20
N ASN A 180 6.26 -6.92 -13.89
CA ASN A 180 5.77 -8.07 -13.14
C ASN A 180 5.53 -7.67 -11.69
N VAL A 181 4.45 -8.18 -11.12
CA VAL A 181 4.01 -7.86 -9.76
C VAL A 181 4.17 -9.06 -8.84
N LEU A 182 4.66 -8.82 -7.62
CA LEU A 182 4.61 -9.75 -6.49
C LEU A 182 3.89 -9.06 -5.34
N MET A 183 3.11 -9.83 -4.60
CA MET A 183 2.35 -9.33 -3.46
C MET A 183 2.69 -10.15 -2.21
N SER A 184 2.83 -9.47 -1.08
CA SER A 184 2.91 -10.08 0.23
C SER A 184 1.76 -9.57 1.09
N GLU A 185 1.03 -10.49 1.72
CA GLU A 185 -0.12 -10.18 2.56
C GLU A 185 0.17 -10.55 4.03
N LYS A 186 -0.30 -9.72 4.95
CA LYS A 186 -0.30 -9.98 6.39
C LYS A 186 -1.68 -9.70 6.94
N GLU A 187 -2.37 -10.76 7.31
CA GLU A 187 -3.67 -10.64 7.97
C GLU A 187 -3.47 -10.36 9.46
N ILE A 188 -4.05 -9.26 9.92
CA ILE A 188 -3.93 -8.80 11.31
C ILE A 188 -5.24 -8.20 11.79
N ARG A 189 -5.37 -8.07 13.11
CA ARG A 189 -6.38 -7.26 13.75
C ARG A 189 -5.71 -6.01 14.33
N LEU A 190 -6.27 -4.83 14.04
CA LEU A 190 -5.78 -3.56 14.59
C LEU A 190 -6.08 -3.50 16.09
N LYS A 191 -5.11 -3.07 16.89
CA LYS A 191 -5.24 -2.93 18.35
C LYS A 191 -5.83 -1.59 18.75
#